data_AF-B8BUN4-F1
#
_entry.id   AF-B8BUN4-F1
#
_cell.length_a   1.000
_cell.length_b   1.000
_cell.length_c   1.000
_cell.angle_alpha   90.00
_cell.angle_beta   90.00
_cell.angle_gamma   90.00
#
_symmetry.space_group_name_H-M   'P 1'
#
loop_
_entity.id
_entity.type
_entity.pdbx_description
1 polymer ?
#
loop_
_entity_poly.entity_id
_entity_poly.type
_entity_poly.pdbx_seq_one_letter_code
_entity_poly.pdbx_strand_id
1 'polypeptide(L)'
;WEESYELLCKYREVNGHCNVLQSEKPLGPWVNRQRIEHARYINPDSDKPTAMNCQRKKLLDGIGFVWDGMEHTWNTRYMELCEFRKVNGHCVVPRSYGRLGAWVEKQRIEYKKYKAAYEDRIVALEKLGFVWDVHQWQWNQTYHELLEYRRIHNDTNVPMSRGALGLWVFNQRAHYNNFRKGKQSHMTEDRL
;
A
#
# COMPACT_ATOMS: atom_id res chain seq x y z
N TRP A 1 16.55 -7.48 28.58
CA TRP A 1 16.33 -8.17 27.28
C TRP A 1 14.98 -8.86 27.32
N GLU A 2 14.73 -9.61 28.39
CA GLU A 2 13.51 -10.34 28.68
C GLU A 2 12.27 -9.47 28.51
N GLU A 3 12.23 -8.28 29.12
CA GLU A 3 11.07 -7.37 29.02
C GLU A 3 10.71 -7.01 27.57
N SER A 4 11.69 -6.61 26.77
CA SER A 4 11.45 -6.24 25.36
C SER A 4 11.08 -7.44 24.50
N TYR A 5 11.61 -8.62 24.81
CA TYR A 5 11.21 -9.87 24.15
C TYR A 5 9.77 -10.23 24.50
N GLU A 6 9.37 -10.12 25.76
CA GLU A 6 7.99 -10.37 26.19
C GLU A 6 7.01 -9.37 25.57
N LEU A 7 7.40 -8.09 25.47
CA LEU A 7 6.62 -7.08 24.75
C LEU A 7 6.45 -7.44 23.27
N LEU A 8 7.48 -7.99 22.63
CA LEU A 8 7.38 -8.46 21.25
C LEU A 8 6.46 -9.68 21.11
N CYS A 9 6.46 -10.60 22.06
CA CYS A 9 5.53 -11.73 22.09
C CYS A 9 4.09 -11.23 22.17
N LYS A 10 3.77 -10.34 23.10
CA LYS A 10 2.44 -9.72 23.23
C LYS A 10 2.05 -8.97 21.95
N TYR A 11 2.98 -8.23 21.35
CA TYR A 11 2.74 -7.55 20.08
C TYR A 11 2.36 -8.54 18.98
N ARG A 12 3.08 -9.65 18.87
CA ARG A 12 2.79 -10.70 17.89
C ARG A 12 1.43 -11.35 18.12
N GLU A 13 1.04 -11.60 19.37
CA GLU A 13 -0.27 -12.18 19.68
C GLU A 13 -1.42 -11.30 19.17
N VAL A 14 -1.28 -9.98 19.30
CA VAL A 14 -2.30 -9.01 18.85
C VAL A 14 -2.27 -8.81 17.33
N ASN A 15 -1.07 -8.72 16.73
CA ASN A 15 -0.92 -8.32 15.33
C ASN A 15 -0.70 -9.49 14.36
N GLY A 16 -0.47 -10.70 14.87
CA GLY A 16 -0.12 -11.88 14.08
C GLY A 16 1.31 -11.88 13.52
N HIS A 17 2.12 -10.84 13.80
CA HIS A 17 3.48 -10.70 13.28
C HIS A 17 4.41 -9.88 14.19
N CYS A 18 5.72 -9.95 13.96
CA CYS A 18 6.74 -9.16 14.69
C CYS A 18 7.16 -7.85 13.99
N ASN A 19 6.44 -7.41 12.96
CA ASN A 19 6.75 -6.20 12.19
C ASN A 19 6.30 -4.92 12.91
N VAL A 20 7.05 -4.54 13.93
CA VAL A 20 6.80 -3.33 14.73
C VAL A 20 7.27 -2.08 13.99
N LEU A 21 6.46 -1.02 13.96
CA LEU A 21 6.84 0.24 13.33
C LEU A 21 7.92 0.95 14.16
N GLN A 22 8.86 1.63 13.49
CA GLN A 22 9.94 2.34 14.19
C GLN A 22 9.43 3.44 15.16
N SER A 23 8.25 3.99 14.90
CA SER A 23 7.58 4.98 15.75
C SER A 23 6.93 4.38 16.99
N GLU A 24 6.64 3.07 17.02
CA GLU A 24 5.99 2.39 18.14
C GLU A 24 6.99 2.14 19.26
N LYS A 25 7.17 3.15 20.11
CA LYS A 25 8.08 3.08 21.26
C LYS A 25 7.46 2.27 22.41
N PRO A 26 8.28 1.53 23.17
CA PRO A 26 9.74 1.39 23.05
C PRO A 26 10.19 0.31 22.06
N LEU A 27 9.25 -0.47 21.51
CA LEU A 27 9.52 -1.74 20.86
C LEU A 27 10.15 -1.61 19.46
N GLY A 28 9.74 -0.62 18.66
CA GLY A 28 10.27 -0.37 17.31
C GLY A 28 11.79 -0.20 17.28
N PRO A 29 12.36 0.76 18.04
CA PRO A 29 13.81 0.91 18.15
C PRO A 29 14.53 -0.34 18.63
N TRP A 30 13.93 -1.10 19.55
CA TRP A 30 14.51 -2.34 20.05
C TRP A 30 14.54 -3.44 18.98
N VAL A 31 13.45 -3.62 18.23
CA VAL A 31 13.35 -4.57 17.11
C VAL A 31 14.37 -4.24 16.02
N ASN A 32 14.54 -2.96 15.67
CA ASN A 32 15.55 -2.57 14.70
C ASN A 32 16.98 -2.85 15.19
N ARG A 33 17.25 -2.65 16.49
CA ARG A 33 18.53 -3.03 17.10
C ARG A 33 18.80 -4.53 16.93
N GLN A 34 17.79 -5.39 17.07
CA GLN A 34 17.99 -6.84 16.88
C GLN A 34 18.50 -7.20 15.50
N ARG A 35 17.99 -6.56 14.45
CA ARG A 35 18.47 -6.78 13.07
C ARG A 35 19.92 -6.36 12.90
N ILE A 36 20.31 -5.23 13.47
CA ILE A 36 21.70 -4.75 13.44
C ILE A 36 22.62 -5.72 14.17
N GLU A 37 22.24 -6.16 15.37
CA GLU A 37 23.04 -7.09 16.18
C GLU A 37 23.16 -8.47 15.50
N HIS A 38 22.09 -8.93 14.84
CA HIS A 38 22.11 -10.16 14.04
C HIS A 38 23.01 -10.04 12.81
N ALA A 39 22.93 -8.94 12.07
CA ALA A 39 23.79 -8.70 10.91
C ALA A 39 25.28 -8.74 11.29
N ARG A 40 25.65 -8.22 12.48
CA ARG A 40 27.01 -8.35 13.03
C ARG A 40 27.32 -9.79 13.42
N TYR A 41 26.39 -10.48 14.08
CA TYR A 41 26.57 -11.85 14.55
C TYR A 41 26.83 -12.86 13.44
N ILE A 42 26.20 -12.68 12.27
CA ILE A 42 26.39 -13.58 11.13
C ILE A 42 27.55 -13.19 10.22
N ASN A 43 28.15 -12.01 10.41
CA ASN A 43 29.25 -11.52 9.60
C ASN A 43 30.60 -11.87 10.27
N PRO A 44 31.37 -12.83 9.73
CA PRO A 44 32.64 -13.26 10.31
C PRO A 44 33.70 -12.14 10.37
N ASP A 45 33.60 -11.17 9.46
CA ASP A 45 34.55 -10.05 9.34
C ASP A 45 34.14 -8.83 10.19
N SER A 46 33.12 -8.97 11.05
CA SER A 46 32.66 -7.85 11.87
C SER A 46 33.52 -7.65 13.11
N ASP A 47 34.31 -6.58 13.13
CA ASP A 47 35.08 -6.17 14.32
C ASP A 47 34.22 -5.56 15.44
N LYS A 48 32.90 -5.39 15.21
CA LYS A 48 32.01 -4.73 16.17
C LYS A 48 31.43 -5.75 17.14
N PRO A 49 31.48 -5.51 18.46
CA PRO A 49 30.83 -6.40 19.42
C PRO A 49 29.33 -6.47 19.16
N THR A 50 28.77 -7.66 19.39
CA THR A 50 27.34 -7.93 19.31
C THR A 50 26.86 -8.60 20.59
N ALA A 51 25.69 -8.18 21.07
CA ALA A 51 24.99 -8.83 22.15
C ALA A 51 24.08 -9.97 21.65
N MET A 52 23.99 -10.17 20.33
CA MET A 52 23.28 -11.31 19.75
C MET A 52 24.04 -12.60 20.03
N ASN A 53 23.31 -13.66 20.36
CA ASN A 53 23.87 -14.98 20.61
C ASN A 53 22.89 -16.07 20.12
N CYS A 54 23.32 -17.33 20.13
CA CYS A 54 22.52 -18.44 19.62
C CYS A 54 21.17 -18.59 20.33
N GLN A 55 21.11 -18.34 21.65
CA GLN A 55 19.87 -18.42 22.42
C GLN A 55 18.89 -17.31 22.04
N ARG A 56 19.36 -16.06 21.95
CA ARG A 56 18.56 -14.90 21.54
C ARG A 56 18.04 -15.06 20.12
N LYS A 57 18.90 -15.54 19.22
CA LYS A 57 18.50 -15.87 17.84
C LYS A 57 17.40 -16.93 17.82
N LYS A 58 17.58 -18.06 18.51
CA LYS A 58 16.56 -19.12 18.60
C LYS A 58 15.22 -18.62 19.14
N LEU A 59 15.24 -17.78 20.16
CA LEU A 59 14.02 -17.20 20.74
C LEU A 59 13.27 -16.30 19.75
N LEU A 60 13.98 -15.50 18.96
CA LEU A 60 13.40 -14.61 17.95
C LEU A 60 12.94 -15.40 16.72
N ASP A 61 13.71 -16.39 16.28
CA ASP A 61 13.31 -17.33 15.22
C ASP A 61 12.02 -18.05 15.59
N GLY A 62 11.89 -18.50 16.85
CA GLY A 62 10.74 -19.24 17.36
C GLY A 62 9.42 -18.45 17.34
N ILE A 63 9.47 -17.12 17.30
CA ILE A 63 8.28 -16.26 17.17
C ILE A 63 8.08 -15.73 15.75
N GLY A 64 8.89 -16.17 14.77
CA GLY A 64 8.79 -15.73 13.38
C GLY A 64 9.34 -14.33 13.14
N PHE A 65 10.40 -13.94 13.86
CA PHE A 65 11.03 -12.64 13.68
C PHE A 65 11.67 -12.50 12.29
N VAL A 66 11.35 -11.42 11.58
CA VAL A 66 11.90 -11.12 10.25
C VAL A 66 13.25 -10.40 10.38
N TRP A 67 14.33 -11.11 10.05
CA TRP A 67 15.69 -10.57 10.05
C TRP A 67 16.03 -9.75 8.82
N ASP A 68 15.51 -10.15 7.65
CA ASP A 68 15.82 -9.49 6.40
C ASP A 68 15.33 -8.03 6.41
N GLY A 69 16.25 -7.10 6.13
CA GLY A 69 15.97 -5.68 6.22
C GLY A 69 15.03 -5.19 5.10
N MET A 70 15.10 -5.80 3.92
CA MET A 70 14.22 -5.44 2.80
C MET A 70 12.79 -5.91 3.07
N GLU A 71 12.64 -7.14 3.57
CA GLU A 71 11.36 -7.74 3.92
C GLU A 71 10.72 -7.01 5.10
N HIS A 72 11.50 -6.65 6.13
CA HIS A 72 11.00 -5.79 7.19
C HIS A 72 10.54 -4.42 6.68
N THR A 73 11.31 -3.79 5.78
CA THR A 73 10.95 -2.50 5.20
C THR A 73 9.66 -2.61 4.40
N TRP A 74 9.50 -3.68 3.62
CA TRP A 74 8.28 -3.96 2.87
C TRP A 74 7.08 -4.15 3.82
N ASN A 75 7.22 -5.00 4.84
CA ASN A 75 6.19 -5.25 5.83
C ASN A 75 5.79 -3.98 6.60
N THR A 76 6.76 -3.14 6.95
CA THR A 76 6.51 -1.84 7.60
C THR A 76 5.63 -0.94 6.72
N ARG A 77 5.96 -0.81 5.43
CA ARG A 77 5.17 0.02 4.50
C ARG A 77 3.81 -0.58 4.20
N TYR A 78 3.72 -1.91 4.16
CA TYR A 78 2.45 -2.62 4.06
C TYR A 78 1.55 -2.31 5.27
N MET A 79 2.10 -2.32 6.49
CA MET A 79 1.33 -1.95 7.69
C MET A 79 0.89 -0.49 7.70
N GLU A 80 1.75 0.43 7.27
CA GLU A 80 1.35 1.83 7.09
C GLU A 80 0.23 2.00 6.05
N LEU A 81 0.23 1.19 4.99
CA LEU A 81 -0.86 1.15 4.02
C LEU A 81 -2.15 0.60 4.63
N CYS A 82 -2.08 -0.43 5.47
CA CYS A 82 -3.22 -0.94 6.21
C CYS A 82 -3.87 0.16 7.06
N GLU A 83 -3.07 0.92 7.80
CA GLU A 83 -3.55 2.06 8.60
C GLU A 83 -4.12 3.17 7.71
N PHE A 84 -3.45 3.50 6.60
CA PHE A 84 -3.98 4.45 5.63
C PHE A 84 -5.37 4.04 5.13
N ARG A 85 -5.55 2.77 4.77
CA ARG A 85 -6.83 2.23 4.31
C ARG A 85 -7.89 2.31 5.40
N LYS A 86 -7.57 1.95 6.65
CA LYS A 86 -8.53 2.02 7.76
C LYS A 86 -9.10 3.44 7.93
N VAL A 87 -8.26 4.46 7.75
CA VAL A 87 -8.67 5.86 7.89
C VAL A 87 -9.39 6.39 6.63
N ASN A 88 -8.91 6.06 5.43
CA ASN A 88 -9.39 6.67 4.18
C ASN A 88 -10.41 5.81 3.42
N GLY A 89 -10.62 4.56 3.82
CA GLY A 89 -11.48 3.59 3.12
C GLY A 89 -10.87 3.00 1.84
N HIS A 90 -9.71 3.49 1.39
CA HIS A 90 -9.07 3.05 0.14
C HIS A 90 -7.54 3.04 0.23
N CYS A 91 -6.88 2.37 -0.72
CA CYS A 91 -5.42 2.32 -0.85
C CYS A 91 -4.84 3.33 -1.87
N VAL A 92 -5.62 4.35 -2.27
CA VAL A 92 -5.16 5.41 -3.17
C VAL A 92 -4.36 6.45 -2.39
N VAL A 93 -3.07 6.15 -2.19
CA VAL A 93 -2.13 7.03 -1.50
C VAL A 93 -1.52 8.05 -2.48
N PRO A 94 -1.60 9.37 -2.21
CA PRO A 94 -0.93 10.38 -3.02
C PRO A 94 0.60 10.26 -2.95
N ARG A 95 1.31 10.57 -4.04
CA ARG A 95 2.79 10.56 -4.06
C ARG A 95 3.39 11.51 -3.02
N SER A 96 2.70 12.62 -2.70
CA SER A 96 3.10 13.58 -1.68
C SER A 96 2.97 13.06 -0.24
N TYR A 97 2.40 11.87 -0.02
CA TYR A 97 2.25 11.23 1.29
C TYR A 97 3.57 10.58 1.76
N GLY A 98 4.66 11.35 1.70
CA GLY A 98 6.00 10.97 2.14
C GLY A 98 6.47 9.61 1.60
N ARG A 99 7.06 8.82 2.51
CA ARG A 99 7.68 7.52 2.17
C ARG A 99 6.65 6.47 1.73
N LEU A 100 5.45 6.50 2.28
CA LEU A 100 4.39 5.57 1.90
C LEU A 100 3.91 5.86 0.47
N GLY A 101 3.70 7.13 0.12
CA GLY A 101 3.31 7.54 -1.24
C GLY A 101 4.31 7.07 -2.29
N ALA A 102 5.60 7.29 -2.05
CA ALA A 102 6.68 6.80 -2.92
C ALA A 102 6.72 5.26 -3.00
N TRP A 103 6.51 4.56 -1.88
CA TRP A 103 6.49 3.10 -1.86
C TRP A 103 5.30 2.52 -2.63
N VAL A 104 4.12 3.10 -2.50
CA VAL A 104 2.89 2.72 -3.24
C VAL A 104 3.08 2.92 -4.74
N GLU A 105 3.66 4.06 -5.15
CA GLU A 105 4.02 4.31 -6.55
C GLU A 105 5.00 3.26 -7.07
N LYS A 106 6.02 2.91 -6.28
CA LYS A 106 6.95 1.83 -6.61
C LYS A 106 6.22 0.50 -6.81
N GLN A 107 5.27 0.12 -5.94
CA GLN A 107 4.53 -1.14 -6.12
C GLN A 107 3.80 -1.17 -7.47
N ARG A 108 3.16 -0.06 -7.87
CA ARG A 108 2.47 0.04 -9.17
C ARG A 108 3.42 -0.07 -10.36
N ILE A 109 4.61 0.52 -10.26
CA ILE A 109 5.65 0.43 -11.31
C ILE A 109 6.18 -1.00 -11.42
N GLU A 110 6.52 -1.62 -10.29
CA GLU A 110 7.03 -2.99 -10.25
C GLU A 110 5.98 -3.99 -10.75
N TYR A 111 4.70 -3.82 -10.42
CA TYR A 111 3.62 -4.66 -10.93
C TYR A 111 3.52 -4.62 -12.45
N LYS A 112 3.65 -3.43 -13.07
CA LYS A 112 3.61 -3.30 -14.53
C LYS A 112 4.82 -3.93 -15.23
N LYS A 113 5.98 -3.94 -14.58
CA LYS A 113 7.24 -4.41 -15.18
C LYS A 113 7.56 -5.88 -14.89
N TYR A 114 7.23 -6.35 -13.69
CA TYR A 114 7.76 -7.60 -13.13
C TYR A 114 6.70 -8.39 -12.37
N LYS A 115 5.45 -8.41 -12.86
CA LYS A 115 4.31 -9.05 -12.20
C LYS A 115 4.60 -10.47 -11.67
N ALA A 116 5.28 -11.30 -12.47
CA ALA A 116 5.58 -12.70 -12.11
C ALA A 116 6.61 -12.85 -10.97
N ALA A 117 7.45 -11.84 -10.69
CA ALA A 117 8.52 -11.94 -9.70
C ALA A 117 8.05 -11.63 -8.27
N TYR A 118 6.78 -11.24 -8.07
CA TYR A 118 6.29 -10.69 -6.80
C TYR A 118 4.91 -11.21 -6.40
N GLU A 119 4.61 -12.47 -6.70
CA GLU A 119 3.29 -13.06 -6.53
C GLU A 119 2.75 -12.94 -5.08
N ASP A 120 3.56 -13.28 -4.07
CA ASP A 120 3.14 -13.18 -2.66
C ASP A 120 2.78 -11.74 -2.24
N ARG A 121 3.58 -10.76 -2.69
CA ARG A 121 3.35 -9.34 -2.37
C ARG A 121 2.13 -8.79 -3.10
N ILE A 122 1.89 -9.26 -4.32
CA ILE A 122 0.68 -8.92 -5.08
C ILE A 122 -0.55 -9.46 -4.36
N VAL A 123 -0.54 -10.74 -3.98
CA VAL A 123 -1.66 -11.37 -3.25
C VAL A 123 -1.96 -10.61 -1.95
N ALA A 124 -0.94 -10.23 -1.19
CA ALA A 124 -1.13 -9.44 0.02
C ALA A 124 -1.78 -8.07 -0.27
N LEU A 125 -1.29 -7.34 -1.27
CA LEU A 125 -1.82 -6.04 -1.68
C LEU A 125 -3.26 -6.16 -2.21
N GLU A 126 -3.57 -7.19 -2.99
CA GLU A 126 -4.92 -7.43 -3.52
C GLU A 126 -5.92 -7.77 -2.41
N LYS A 127 -5.53 -8.58 -1.42
CA LYS A 127 -6.35 -8.83 -0.22
C LYS A 127 -6.66 -7.54 0.55
N LEU A 128 -5.74 -6.58 0.53
CA LEU A 128 -5.96 -5.27 1.13
C LEU A 128 -6.86 -4.35 0.27
N GLY A 129 -7.19 -4.74 -0.97
CA GLY A 129 -7.94 -3.89 -1.91
C GLY A 129 -7.05 -2.81 -2.52
N PHE A 130 -5.78 -3.13 -2.81
CA PHE A 130 -4.85 -2.20 -3.44
C PHE A 130 -5.29 -1.82 -4.84
N VAL A 131 -5.23 -0.52 -5.14
CA VAL A 131 -5.59 0.02 -6.44
C VAL A 131 -4.35 0.09 -7.33
N TRP A 132 -4.23 -0.88 -8.24
CA TRP A 132 -3.17 -0.96 -9.25
C TRP A 132 -3.32 0.12 -10.33
N ASP A 133 -4.56 0.39 -10.77
CA ASP A 133 -4.90 1.44 -11.73
C ASP A 133 -5.75 2.53 -11.07
N VAL A 134 -5.09 3.64 -10.71
CA VAL A 134 -5.73 4.78 -10.06
C VAL A 134 -6.66 5.52 -11.02
N HIS A 135 -6.34 5.58 -12.31
CA HIS A 135 -7.17 6.27 -13.29
C HIS A 135 -8.49 5.54 -13.49
N GLN A 136 -8.43 4.22 -13.63
CA GLN A 136 -9.65 3.40 -13.73
C GLN A 136 -10.48 3.49 -12.44
N TRP A 137 -9.83 3.47 -11.27
CA TRP A 137 -10.54 3.62 -10.00
C TRP A 137 -11.25 4.98 -9.89
N GLN A 138 -10.58 6.08 -10.22
CA GLN A 138 -11.16 7.42 -10.23
C GLN A 138 -12.33 7.52 -11.21
N TRP A 139 -12.18 6.96 -12.42
CA TRP A 139 -13.25 6.91 -13.40
C TRP A 139 -14.48 6.18 -12.84
N ASN A 140 -14.28 5.02 -12.19
CA ASN A 140 -15.38 4.26 -11.55
C ASN A 140 -16.07 5.07 -10.45
N GLN A 141 -15.33 5.85 -9.65
CA GLN A 141 -15.93 6.71 -8.62
C GLN A 141 -16.84 7.77 -9.24
N THR A 142 -16.35 8.52 -10.23
CA THR A 142 -17.17 9.55 -10.90
C THR A 142 -18.34 8.94 -11.68
N TYR A 143 -18.18 7.74 -12.22
CA TYR A 143 -19.28 7.01 -12.83
C TYR A 143 -20.38 6.63 -11.82
N HIS A 144 -20.00 6.16 -10.62
CA HIS A 144 -20.98 5.91 -9.55
C HIS A 144 -21.68 7.19 -9.10
N GLU A 145 -20.97 8.32 -9.03
CA GLU A 145 -21.58 9.62 -8.75
C GLU A 145 -22.62 10.01 -9.82
N LEU A 146 -22.36 9.70 -11.10
CA LEU A 146 -23.34 9.91 -12.17
C LEU A 146 -24.57 9.00 -12.02
N LEU A 147 -24.38 7.74 -11.64
CA LEU A 147 -25.50 6.82 -11.38
C LEU A 147 -26.38 7.33 -10.24
N GLU A 148 -25.77 7.85 -9.18
CA GLU A 148 -26.52 8.43 -8.05
C GLU A 148 -27.23 9.72 -8.45
N TYR A 149 -26.60 10.57 -9.25
CA TYR A 149 -27.27 11.72 -9.86
C TYR A 149 -28.52 11.27 -10.64
N ARG A 150 -28.37 10.25 -11.50
CA ARG A 150 -29.48 9.72 -12.30
C ARG A 150 -30.60 9.16 -11.43
N ARG A 151 -30.27 8.50 -10.33
CA ARG A 151 -31.26 7.99 -9.38
C ARG A 151 -32.11 9.11 -8.78
N ILE A 152 -31.52 10.26 -8.48
CA ILE A 152 -32.19 11.40 -7.84
C ILE A 152 -32.96 12.25 -8.86
N HIS A 153 -32.35 12.52 -10.01
CA HIS A 153 -32.87 13.48 -10.99
C HIS A 153 -33.60 12.83 -12.18
N ASN A 154 -33.57 11.49 -12.27
CA ASN A 154 -34.14 10.70 -13.36
C ASN A 154 -33.54 11.01 -14.75
N ASP A 155 -32.35 11.61 -14.80
CA ASP A 155 -31.60 11.87 -16.03
C ASP A 155 -30.08 11.93 -15.78
N THR A 156 -29.28 12.06 -16.84
CA THR A 156 -27.82 12.25 -16.75
C THR A 156 -27.39 13.64 -17.22
N ASN A 157 -28.29 14.61 -17.19
CA ASN A 157 -28.06 16.00 -17.62
C ASN A 157 -27.45 16.82 -16.48
N VAL A 158 -26.26 16.39 -16.06
CA VAL A 158 -25.49 17.07 -15.01
C VAL A 158 -25.07 18.45 -15.50
N PRO A 159 -25.46 19.56 -14.84
CA PRO A 159 -25.00 20.89 -15.19
C PRO A 159 -23.48 21.01 -15.00
N MET A 160 -22.80 21.69 -15.92
CA MET A 160 -21.35 21.93 -15.82
C MET A 160 -20.96 22.67 -14.53
N SER A 161 -21.86 23.50 -13.99
CA SER A 161 -21.67 24.18 -12.70
C SER A 161 -21.66 23.24 -11.49
N ARG A 162 -22.05 21.96 -11.64
CA ARG A 162 -22.01 20.94 -10.57
C ARG A 162 -20.61 20.33 -10.42
N GLY A 163 -19.61 21.21 -10.35
CA GLY A 163 -18.21 20.88 -10.04
C GLY A 163 -17.60 19.78 -10.92
N ALA A 164 -16.85 18.89 -10.29
CA ALA A 164 -16.06 17.86 -10.96
C ALA A 164 -16.92 16.90 -11.80
N LEU A 165 -18.08 16.47 -11.29
CA LEU A 165 -19.00 15.58 -12.01
C LEU A 165 -19.55 16.25 -13.28
N GLY A 166 -19.94 17.52 -13.19
CA GLY A 166 -20.44 18.29 -14.34
C GLY A 166 -19.40 18.43 -15.45
N LEU A 167 -18.17 18.80 -15.07
CA LEU A 167 -17.04 18.87 -16.00
C LEU A 167 -16.72 17.50 -16.62
N TRP A 168 -16.73 16.44 -15.81
CA TRP A 168 -16.47 15.08 -16.28
C TRP A 168 -17.51 14.63 -17.31
N VAL A 169 -18.81 14.79 -17.03
CA VAL A 169 -19.89 14.43 -17.97
C VAL A 169 -19.78 15.22 -19.27
N PHE A 170 -19.48 16.52 -19.19
CA PHE A 170 -19.26 17.35 -20.37
C PHE A 170 -18.11 16.79 -21.24
N ASN A 171 -16.98 16.44 -20.62
CA ASN A 171 -15.84 15.87 -21.32
C ASN A 171 -16.19 14.51 -21.95
N GLN A 172 -16.92 13.64 -21.24
CA GLN A 172 -17.37 12.35 -21.80
C GLN A 172 -18.22 12.55 -23.07
N ARG A 173 -19.17 13.49 -23.04
CA ARG A 173 -20.00 13.83 -24.21
C ARG A 173 -19.15 14.37 -25.37
N ALA A 174 -18.15 15.20 -25.08
CA ALA A 174 -17.22 15.72 -26.09
C ALA A 174 -16.37 14.60 -26.73
N HIS A 175 -15.83 13.68 -25.91
CA HIS A 175 -15.06 12.52 -26.38
C HIS A 175 -15.91 11.58 -27.24
N TYR A 176 -17.16 11.31 -26.86
CA TYR A 176 -18.08 10.52 -27.66
C TYR A 176 -18.39 11.19 -29.02
N ASN A 177 -18.63 12.50 -29.02
CA ASN A 177 -18.87 13.25 -30.25
C ASN A 177 -17.66 13.26 -31.19
N ASN A 178 -16.45 13.35 -30.65
CA ASN A 178 -15.23 13.24 -31.45
C ASN A 178 -15.06 11.84 -32.03
N PHE A 179 -15.31 10.79 -31.22
CA PHE A 179 -15.28 9.40 -31.67
C PHE A 179 -16.27 9.16 -32.83
N ARG A 180 -17.53 9.59 -32.69
CA ARG A 180 -18.54 9.49 -33.76
C ARG A 180 -18.17 10.23 -35.05
N LYS A 181 -17.31 11.24 -34.96
CA LYS A 181 -16.82 12.03 -36.10
C LYS A 181 -15.48 11.52 -36.65
N GLY A 182 -14.97 10.39 -36.17
CA GLY A 182 -13.67 9.83 -36.57
C GLY A 182 -12.47 10.68 -36.14
N LYS A 183 -12.64 11.58 -35.17
CA LYS A 183 -11.54 12.41 -34.62
C LYS A 183 -10.87 11.66 -33.45
N GLN A 184 -9.64 12.07 -33.12
CA GLN A 184 -8.91 11.53 -31.97
C GLN A 184 -9.77 11.63 -30.69
N SER A 185 -9.95 10.49 -30.02
CA SER A 185 -10.72 10.37 -28.79
C SER A 185 -10.11 9.30 -27.90
N HIS A 186 -10.22 9.46 -26.58
CA HIS A 186 -9.81 8.47 -25.58
C HIS A 186 -10.96 7.52 -25.20
N MET A 187 -12.03 7.50 -26.00
CA MET A 187 -13.16 6.60 -25.79
C MET A 187 -12.74 5.17 -26.11
N THR A 188 -13.01 4.25 -25.18
CA THR A 188 -12.80 2.80 -25.35
C THR A 188 -14.16 2.13 -25.56
N GLU A 189 -14.20 0.92 -26.15
CA GLU A 189 -15.45 0.17 -26.32
C GLU A 189 -16.19 -0.03 -24.98
N ASP A 190 -15.46 -0.33 -23.91
CA ASP A 190 -16.00 -0.46 -22.55
C ASP A 190 -16.60 0.83 -21.95
N ARG A 191 -16.43 1.98 -22.63
CA ARG A 191 -16.85 3.30 -22.16
C ARG A 191 -17.88 3.98 -23.09
N LEU A 192 -18.32 3.30 -24.16
CA LEU A 192 -19.40 3.73 -25.06
C LEU A 192 -20.78 3.47 -24.44
#